data_AF-A0AA38L6H0-F1
#
_entry.id   AF-A0AA38L6H0-F1
#
_cell.length_a   1.000
_cell.length_b   1.000
_cell.length_c   1.000
_cell.angle_alpha   90.00
_cell.angle_beta   90.00
_cell.angle_gamma   90.00
#
_symmetry.space_group_name_H-M   'P 1'
#
loop_
_entity.id
_entity.type
_entity.pdbx_description
1 polymer ?
#
loop_
_entity_poly.entity_id
_entity_poly.type
_entity_poly.pdbx_seq_one_letter_code
_entity_poly.pdbx_strand_id
1 'polypeptide(L)'
;SCLCQSDVSSFVSSSSACKSGIEMVGLAIIEIIISEMISSCSNKQTCTFPEHSSPACTSSNKCGFTCGDGYSLVNKNGQYSCTCASPNSVCNGKCSSACPSARSLPEKRNHLHWGQQKQRVCRPGWVACGFPGGALRQWECIETKTDLESCGGCPMDFISFKGNPGDGVDCSTLPGVSDVSCMSGRCAVEKCMPGYKVSPNGQYCDLQQDNSTTHHTHYPDPTHKATHTSSASGLEYMPLSV
;
A
#
# COMPACT_ATOMS: atom_id res chain seq x y z
N SER A 1 12.58 -33.72 -2.27
CA SER A 1 12.10 -32.67 -1.36
C SER A 1 12.58 -31.32 -1.86
N CYS A 2 11.93 -30.22 -1.48
CA CYS A 2 12.38 -28.87 -1.79
C CYS A 2 12.19 -27.99 -0.55
N LEU A 3 13.10 -27.05 -0.34
CA LEU A 3 13.06 -26.07 0.75
C LEU A 3 13.57 -24.73 0.20
N CYS A 4 12.75 -23.68 0.29
CA CYS A 4 13.18 -22.34 -0.05
C CYS A 4 14.00 -21.74 1.10
N GLN A 5 14.99 -20.92 0.76
CA GLN A 5 15.79 -20.22 1.78
C GLN A 5 14.93 -19.31 2.67
N SER A 6 13.87 -18.72 2.11
CA SER A 6 12.89 -17.93 2.85
C SER A 6 12.14 -18.72 3.93
N ASP A 7 12.05 -20.04 3.77
CA ASP A 7 11.20 -20.89 4.60
C ASP A 7 12.00 -21.67 5.66
N VAL A 8 13.33 -21.44 5.73
CA VAL A 8 14.23 -22.15 6.64
C VAL A 8 13.78 -22.00 8.09
N SER A 9 13.43 -20.79 8.53
CA SER A 9 13.02 -20.56 9.91
C SER A 9 11.75 -21.33 10.29
N SER A 10 10.74 -21.26 9.41
CA SER A 10 9.48 -22.01 9.56
C SER A 10 9.71 -23.53 9.54
N PHE A 11 10.59 -24.01 8.66
CA PHE A 11 10.95 -25.42 8.59
C PHE A 11 11.65 -25.88 9.86
N VAL A 12 12.67 -25.16 10.33
CA VAL A 12 13.42 -25.50 11.54
C VAL A 12 12.49 -25.57 12.75
N SER A 13 11.60 -24.59 12.89
CA SER A 13 10.67 -24.50 14.02
C SER A 13 9.62 -25.62 14.04
N SER A 14 9.21 -26.12 12.87
CA SER A 14 8.15 -27.14 12.73
C SER A 14 8.69 -28.57 12.56
N SER A 15 9.95 -28.73 12.14
CA SER A 15 10.56 -30.02 11.83
C SER A 15 10.95 -30.77 13.10
N SER A 16 10.38 -31.97 13.28
CA SER A 16 10.78 -32.87 14.36
C SER A 16 12.25 -33.29 14.26
N ALA A 17 12.82 -33.31 13.06
CA ALA A 17 14.24 -33.63 12.84
C ALA A 17 15.19 -32.55 13.39
N CYS A 18 14.73 -31.29 13.48
CA CYS A 18 15.56 -30.18 13.96
C CYS A 18 15.55 -30.05 15.49
N LYS A 19 14.53 -30.60 16.17
CA LYS A 19 14.29 -30.40 17.62
C LYS A 19 15.49 -30.75 18.50
N SER A 20 16.08 -31.93 18.31
CA SER A 20 17.24 -32.36 19.10
C SER A 20 18.48 -31.50 18.83
N GLY A 21 18.65 -30.99 17.60
CA GLY A 21 19.72 -30.05 17.28
C GLY A 21 19.50 -28.68 17.94
N ILE A 22 18.27 -28.18 17.95
CA ILE A 22 17.90 -26.91 18.59
C ILE A 22 18.18 -26.96 20.10
N GLU A 23 17.88 -28.08 20.76
CA GLU A 23 18.17 -28.25 22.20
C GLU A 23 19.67 -28.23 22.52
N MET A 24 20.53 -28.66 21.59
CA MET A 24 21.98 -28.71 21.80
C MET A 24 22.71 -27.41 21.44
N VAL A 25 22.37 -26.80 20.30
CA VAL A 25 23.14 -25.65 19.76
C VAL A 25 22.29 -24.39 19.57
N GLY A 26 20.98 -24.46 19.82
CA GLY A 26 20.07 -23.33 19.67
C GLY A 26 19.53 -23.14 18.25
N LEU A 27 18.39 -22.43 18.16
CA LEU A 27 17.63 -22.23 16.92
C LEU A 27 18.47 -21.54 15.83
N ALA A 28 19.13 -20.44 16.18
CA ALA A 28 19.90 -19.63 15.23
C ALA A 28 21.04 -20.41 14.56
N ILE A 29 21.72 -21.30 15.31
CA ILE A 29 22.81 -22.12 14.76
C ILE A 29 22.25 -23.13 13.76
N ILE A 30 21.10 -23.77 14.07
CA ILE A 30 20.46 -24.72 13.14
C ILE A 30 19.99 -24.01 11.86
N GLU A 31 19.43 -22.81 11.95
CA GLU A 31 19.03 -22.03 10.77
C GLU A 31 20.22 -21.69 9.85
N ILE A 32 21.38 -21.35 10.43
CA ILE A 32 22.63 -21.11 9.68
C ILE A 32 23.08 -22.39 8.99
N ILE A 33 23.17 -23.51 9.72
CA ILE A 33 23.61 -24.80 9.17
C ILE A 33 22.72 -25.20 7.98
N ILE A 34 21.39 -25.12 8.12
CA ILE A 34 20.49 -25.47 7.03
C ILE A 34 20.64 -24.51 5.85
N SER A 35 20.81 -23.22 6.09
CA SER A 35 21.03 -22.23 5.03
C SER A 35 22.33 -22.47 4.26
N GLU A 36 23.40 -22.87 4.95
CA GLU A 36 24.68 -23.26 4.34
C GLU A 36 24.57 -24.56 3.55
N MET A 37 23.81 -25.53 4.06
CA MET A 37 23.52 -26.77 3.33
C MET A 37 22.77 -26.47 2.03
N ILE A 38 21.76 -25.60 2.04
CA ILE A 38 21.05 -25.15 0.83
C ILE A 38 22.03 -24.47 -0.13
N SER A 39 22.88 -23.58 0.38
CA SER A 39 23.87 -22.83 -0.43
C SER A 39 24.95 -23.74 -1.02
N SER A 40 25.27 -24.85 -0.37
CA SER A 40 26.27 -25.82 -0.81
C SER A 40 25.70 -26.91 -1.72
N CYS A 41 24.37 -26.99 -1.87
CA CYS A 41 23.74 -27.97 -2.75
C CYS A 41 24.14 -27.73 -4.22
N SER A 42 24.55 -28.80 -4.90
CA SER A 42 24.95 -28.76 -6.31
C SER A 42 23.78 -28.51 -7.27
N ASN A 43 22.57 -28.84 -6.84
CA ASN A 43 21.34 -28.69 -7.61
C ASN A 43 20.52 -27.45 -7.20
N LYS A 44 21.10 -26.51 -6.44
CA LYS A 44 20.42 -25.25 -6.06
C LYS A 44 20.10 -24.40 -7.29
N GLN A 45 19.10 -23.53 -7.15
CA GLN A 45 18.72 -22.60 -8.20
C GLN A 45 18.34 -21.27 -7.56
N THR A 46 18.89 -20.18 -8.10
CA THR A 46 18.48 -18.82 -7.75
C THR A 46 17.24 -18.47 -8.57
N CYS A 47 16.20 -18.04 -7.89
CA CYS A 47 14.89 -17.76 -8.50
C CYS A 47 14.56 -16.28 -8.39
N THR A 48 14.04 -15.71 -9.47
CA THR A 48 13.42 -14.38 -9.47
C THR A 48 11.93 -14.57 -9.56
N PHE A 49 11.21 -14.01 -8.60
CA PHE A 49 9.76 -14.15 -8.50
C PHE A 49 9.07 -12.85 -8.95
N PRO A 50 7.92 -12.94 -9.64
CA PRO A 50 7.13 -11.77 -9.98
C PRO A 50 6.52 -11.13 -8.73
N GLU A 51 6.02 -9.90 -8.84
CA GLU A 51 5.24 -9.26 -7.78
C GLU A 51 3.99 -10.08 -7.42
N HIS A 52 3.52 -9.91 -6.18
CA HIS A 52 2.37 -10.64 -5.62
C HIS A 52 2.51 -12.16 -5.68
N SER A 53 3.73 -12.67 -5.53
CA SER A 53 3.99 -14.10 -5.45
C SER A 53 4.76 -14.47 -4.20
N SER A 54 4.60 -15.71 -3.76
CA SER A 54 5.36 -16.31 -2.68
C SER A 54 6.03 -17.60 -3.18
N PRO A 55 7.30 -17.84 -2.81
CA PRO A 55 8.00 -19.07 -3.17
C PRO A 55 7.21 -20.30 -2.73
N ALA A 56 7.11 -21.29 -3.61
CA ALA A 56 6.40 -22.54 -3.37
C ALA A 56 7.05 -23.65 -4.19
N CYS A 57 8.29 -23.99 -3.84
CA CYS A 57 9.08 -24.88 -4.65
C CYS A 57 8.62 -26.35 -4.55
N THR A 58 8.79 -27.09 -5.63
CA THR A 58 8.45 -28.52 -5.71
C THR A 58 9.66 -29.33 -6.14
N SER A 59 9.56 -30.66 -6.06
CA SER A 59 10.62 -31.55 -6.56
C SER A 59 10.95 -31.35 -8.04
N SER A 60 9.97 -30.90 -8.83
CA SER A 60 10.10 -30.73 -10.29
C SER A 60 10.34 -29.28 -10.70
N ASN A 61 10.01 -28.30 -9.84
CA ASN A 61 10.24 -26.88 -10.11
C ASN A 61 10.75 -26.17 -8.85
N LYS A 62 12.06 -25.93 -8.79
CA LYS A 62 12.72 -25.24 -7.66
C LYS A 62 12.34 -23.77 -7.56
N CYS A 63 11.94 -23.16 -8.68
CA CYS A 63 11.42 -21.80 -8.75
C CYS A 63 9.89 -21.78 -8.88
N GLY A 64 9.22 -22.81 -8.35
CA GLY A 64 7.77 -22.79 -8.19
C GLY A 64 7.35 -21.64 -7.26
N PHE A 65 6.23 -21.02 -7.58
CA PHE A 65 5.63 -19.97 -6.76
C PHE A 65 4.12 -20.06 -6.81
N THR A 66 3.49 -19.45 -5.81
CA THR A 66 2.04 -19.24 -5.76
C THR A 66 1.74 -17.75 -5.82
N CYS A 67 0.60 -17.39 -6.37
CA CYS A 67 0.14 -16.01 -6.38
C CYS A 67 -0.63 -15.71 -5.08
N GLY A 68 -0.28 -14.60 -4.45
CA GLY A 68 -0.98 -14.05 -3.28
C GLY A 68 -1.98 -12.97 -3.68
N ASP A 69 -2.56 -12.32 -2.68
CA ASP A 69 -3.35 -11.09 -2.85
C ASP A 69 -4.50 -11.19 -3.86
N GLY A 70 -5.04 -12.39 -4.11
CA GLY A 70 -6.12 -12.63 -5.09
C GLY A 70 -5.67 -12.65 -6.56
N TYR A 71 -4.38 -12.54 -6.83
CA TYR A 71 -3.83 -12.64 -8.18
C TYR A 71 -3.84 -14.08 -8.67
N SER A 72 -3.94 -14.25 -9.99
CA SER A 72 -3.96 -15.56 -10.63
C SER A 72 -2.71 -15.81 -11.46
N LEU A 73 -2.23 -17.04 -11.43
CA LEU A 73 -1.09 -17.48 -12.23
C LEU A 73 -1.46 -17.48 -13.71
N VAL A 74 -0.69 -16.75 -14.52
CA VAL A 74 -0.86 -16.71 -15.97
C VAL A 74 0.46 -17.04 -16.65
N ASN A 75 0.39 -17.84 -17.70
CA ASN A 75 1.52 -18.14 -18.58
C ASN A 75 1.37 -17.36 -19.88
N LYS A 76 2.35 -16.50 -20.20
CA LYS A 76 2.47 -15.85 -21.50
C LYS A 76 3.76 -16.32 -22.16
N ASN A 77 3.64 -17.12 -23.21
CA ASN A 77 4.77 -17.64 -23.98
C ASN A 77 5.86 -18.31 -23.13
N GLY A 78 5.47 -19.10 -22.12
CA GLY A 78 6.40 -19.78 -21.22
C GLY A 78 6.84 -18.95 -20.00
N GLN A 79 6.52 -17.66 -19.95
CA GLN A 79 6.78 -16.82 -18.79
C GLN A 79 5.57 -16.79 -17.86
N TYR A 80 5.76 -17.25 -16.63
CA TYR A 80 4.73 -17.23 -15.59
C TYR A 80 4.74 -15.88 -14.84
N SER A 81 3.56 -15.33 -14.60
CA SER A 81 3.37 -14.11 -13.82
C SER A 81 2.06 -14.15 -13.03
N CYS A 82 1.99 -13.40 -11.94
CA CYS A 82 0.76 -13.20 -11.18
C CYS A 82 0.03 -11.97 -11.74
N THR A 83 -1.18 -12.17 -12.25
CA THR A 83 -1.94 -11.09 -12.87
C THR A 83 -3.36 -11.03 -12.33
N CYS A 84 -3.89 -9.82 -12.22
CA CYS A 84 -5.29 -9.60 -11.91
C CYS A 84 -6.09 -9.63 -13.21
N ALA A 85 -6.67 -10.79 -13.52
CA ALA A 85 -7.43 -10.98 -14.74
C ALA A 85 -8.83 -10.36 -14.65
N SER A 86 -9.32 -9.84 -15.77
CA SER A 86 -10.72 -9.39 -15.91
C SER A 86 -11.68 -10.52 -15.52
N PRO A 87 -12.78 -10.24 -14.79
CA PRO A 87 -13.35 -8.92 -14.49
C PRO A 87 -12.82 -8.22 -13.22
N ASN A 88 -11.79 -8.78 -12.57
CA ASN A 88 -11.28 -8.26 -11.30
C ASN A 88 -10.43 -7.00 -11.49
N SER A 89 -10.28 -6.22 -10.41
CA SER A 89 -9.45 -5.02 -10.37
C SER A 89 -8.49 -5.06 -9.18
N VAL A 90 -7.35 -4.38 -9.34
CA VAL A 90 -6.34 -4.23 -8.27
C VAL A 90 -6.71 -3.05 -7.41
N CYS A 91 -6.89 -3.28 -6.11
CA CYS A 91 -7.30 -2.28 -5.15
C CYS A 91 -6.55 -2.48 -3.83
N ASN A 92 -5.90 -1.41 -3.35
CA ASN A 92 -5.00 -1.47 -2.19
C ASN A 92 -3.99 -2.64 -2.26
N GLY A 93 -3.44 -2.88 -3.45
CA GLY A 93 -2.48 -3.97 -3.71
C GLY A 93 -3.07 -5.38 -3.78
N LYS A 94 -4.41 -5.53 -3.71
CA LYS A 94 -5.11 -6.83 -3.82
C LYS A 94 -6.00 -6.90 -5.05
N CYS A 95 -5.96 -8.02 -5.75
CA CYS A 95 -6.87 -8.32 -6.84
C CYS A 95 -8.19 -8.87 -6.29
N SER A 96 -9.30 -8.20 -6.60
CA SER A 96 -10.63 -8.58 -6.14
C SER A 96 -11.70 -8.26 -7.18
N SER A 97 -12.81 -8.98 -7.14
CA SER A 97 -14.01 -8.68 -7.95
C SER A 97 -14.79 -7.47 -7.41
N ALA A 98 -14.57 -7.11 -6.14
CA ALA A 98 -15.18 -5.97 -5.49
C ALA A 98 -14.10 -5.28 -4.66
N CYS A 99 -13.84 -4.01 -4.94
CA CYS A 99 -12.91 -3.25 -4.12
C CYS A 99 -13.67 -2.47 -3.06
N PRO A 100 -13.19 -2.46 -1.81
CA PRO A 100 -13.81 -1.68 -0.73
C PRO A 100 -13.91 -0.19 -1.05
N SER A 101 -12.97 0.31 -1.86
CA SER A 101 -12.89 1.68 -2.38
C SER A 101 -13.24 1.78 -3.87
N ALA A 102 -13.53 0.66 -4.55
CA ALA A 102 -14.14 0.76 -5.86
C ALA A 102 -15.56 1.20 -5.64
N ARG A 103 -15.80 2.47 -5.97
CA ARG A 103 -16.97 2.87 -6.72
C ARG A 103 -17.49 1.65 -7.47
N SER A 104 -18.77 1.34 -7.36
CA SER A 104 -19.46 0.72 -8.47
C SER A 104 -19.00 1.48 -9.71
N LEU A 105 -18.09 0.91 -10.51
CA LEU A 105 -17.82 1.42 -11.85
C LEU A 105 -19.22 1.61 -12.43
N PRO A 106 -19.60 2.83 -12.87
CA PRO A 106 -20.91 3.04 -13.44
C PRO A 106 -21.09 1.94 -14.47
N GLU A 107 -22.11 1.13 -14.22
CA GLU A 107 -22.43 -0.07 -14.98
C GLU A 107 -22.47 0.27 -16.46
N LYS A 108 -21.34 0.06 -17.14
CA LYS A 108 -21.08 0.56 -18.49
C LYS A 108 -21.32 2.08 -18.64
N ARG A 109 -20.52 2.72 -19.49
CA ARG A 109 -20.84 4.03 -20.08
C ARG A 109 -21.98 3.91 -21.11
N ASN A 110 -23.01 3.15 -20.77
CA ASN A 110 -24.22 2.99 -21.54
C ASN A 110 -25.30 3.66 -20.72
N HIS A 111 -25.55 4.93 -20.99
CA HIS A 111 -26.85 5.61 -20.94
C HIS A 111 -26.57 7.12 -20.84
N LEU A 112 -26.70 7.76 -22.01
CA LEU A 112 -27.13 9.14 -22.23
C LEU A 112 -27.07 10.05 -20.99
N HIS A 113 -26.17 11.03 -20.95
CA HIS A 113 -26.49 12.43 -20.66
C HIS A 113 -25.33 13.35 -21.11
N TRP A 114 -24.73 13.09 -22.28
CA TRP A 114 -23.92 14.11 -23.00
C TRP A 114 -24.84 15.15 -23.67
N GLY A 115 -25.95 15.49 -23.02
CA GLY A 115 -26.96 16.36 -23.60
C GLY A 115 -26.58 17.81 -23.35
N GLN A 116 -26.57 18.62 -24.41
CA GLN A 116 -26.95 20.04 -24.35
C GLN A 116 -28.42 20.18 -23.85
N GLN A 117 -28.77 19.56 -22.73
CA GLN A 117 -30.11 19.57 -22.18
C GLN A 117 -30.22 20.78 -21.26
N LYS A 118 -31.21 21.63 -21.54
CA LYS A 118 -31.58 22.83 -20.78
C LYS A 118 -31.97 22.56 -19.31
N GLN A 119 -31.84 21.33 -18.83
CA GLN A 119 -32.31 20.86 -17.53
C GLN A 119 -31.24 19.93 -16.91
N ARG A 120 -30.76 20.32 -15.72
CA ARG A 120 -29.72 19.63 -14.94
C ARG A 120 -30.36 18.62 -14.00
N VAL A 121 -30.84 17.51 -14.55
CA VAL A 121 -31.55 16.50 -13.75
C VAL A 121 -30.67 15.26 -13.63
N CYS A 122 -30.26 14.98 -12.40
CA CYS A 122 -29.65 13.71 -12.03
C CYS A 122 -30.71 12.76 -11.47
N ARG A 123 -30.40 11.47 -11.45
CA ARG A 123 -31.22 10.48 -10.73
C ARG A 123 -31.33 10.85 -9.23
N PRO A 124 -32.38 10.40 -8.52
CA PRO A 124 -32.51 10.66 -7.10
C PRO A 124 -31.25 10.26 -6.32
N GLY A 125 -30.79 11.15 -5.44
CA GLY A 125 -29.57 10.93 -4.64
C GLY A 125 -28.26 11.37 -5.31
N TRP A 126 -28.29 11.82 -6.57
CA TRP A 126 -27.12 12.26 -7.33
C TRP A 126 -27.17 13.78 -7.58
N VAL A 127 -25.99 14.40 -7.66
CA VAL A 127 -25.82 15.85 -7.82
C VAL A 127 -25.10 16.15 -9.12
N ALA A 128 -25.55 17.18 -9.84
CA ALA A 128 -24.87 17.67 -11.04
C ALA A 128 -23.66 18.53 -10.65
N CYS A 129 -22.46 17.99 -10.83
CA CYS A 129 -21.19 18.60 -10.46
C CYS A 129 -20.39 19.01 -11.69
N GLY A 130 -19.72 20.17 -11.64
CA GLY A 130 -18.68 20.51 -12.61
C GLY A 130 -17.39 19.75 -12.29
N PHE A 131 -16.48 19.63 -13.27
CA PHE A 131 -15.15 19.07 -13.04
C PHE A 131 -14.05 20.07 -13.44
N PRO A 132 -12.88 20.06 -12.76
CA PRO A 132 -11.75 20.93 -13.09
C PRO A 132 -11.24 20.72 -14.52
N GLY A 133 -11.02 21.82 -15.26
CA GLY A 133 -10.54 21.76 -16.65
C GLY A 133 -11.62 21.40 -17.69
N GLY A 134 -12.87 21.20 -17.26
CA GLY A 134 -14.01 21.06 -18.16
C GLY A 134 -14.31 22.34 -18.93
N ALA A 135 -14.80 22.18 -20.15
CA ALA A 135 -15.36 23.27 -20.94
C ALA A 135 -16.61 23.86 -20.24
N LEU A 136 -16.96 25.09 -20.61
CA LEU A 136 -18.13 25.78 -20.07
C LEU A 136 -19.39 24.89 -20.11
N ARG A 137 -20.06 24.75 -18.96
CA ARG A 137 -21.28 23.95 -18.79
C ARG A 137 -21.09 22.44 -18.97
N GLN A 138 -19.86 21.94 -18.88
CA GLN A 138 -19.64 20.52 -18.67
C GLN A 138 -19.91 20.18 -17.21
N TRP A 139 -20.74 19.16 -17.01
CA TRP A 139 -21.11 18.65 -15.71
C TRP A 139 -21.33 17.15 -15.82
N GLU A 140 -21.22 16.48 -14.69
CA GLU A 140 -21.53 15.06 -14.53
C GLU A 140 -22.40 14.86 -13.30
N CYS A 141 -23.14 13.75 -13.26
CA CYS A 141 -23.86 13.37 -12.05
C CYS A 141 -22.91 12.59 -11.14
N ILE A 142 -22.80 13.01 -9.88
CA ILE A 142 -21.97 12.37 -8.85
C ILE A 142 -22.82 12.03 -7.63
N GLU A 143 -22.57 10.88 -7.01
CA GLU A 143 -23.13 10.52 -5.70
C GLU A 143 -22.23 11.02 -4.58
N THR A 144 -22.44 12.27 -4.15
CA THR A 144 -21.59 12.93 -3.16
C THR A 144 -21.61 12.28 -1.77
N LYS A 145 -22.47 11.29 -1.54
CA LYS A 145 -22.54 10.54 -0.28
C LYS A 145 -21.51 9.42 -0.18
N THR A 146 -20.99 8.96 -1.30
CA THR A 146 -20.13 7.77 -1.42
C THR A 146 -18.89 8.03 -2.28
N ASP A 147 -18.88 9.11 -3.06
CA ASP A 147 -17.75 9.48 -3.90
C ASP A 147 -16.58 10.03 -3.07
N LEU A 148 -15.41 9.38 -3.17
CA LEU A 148 -14.21 9.74 -2.41
C LEU A 148 -13.67 11.15 -2.71
N GLU A 149 -13.79 11.58 -3.97
CA GLU A 149 -13.19 12.80 -4.52
C GLU A 149 -14.17 13.98 -4.49
N SER A 150 -15.45 13.68 -4.22
CA SER A 150 -16.57 14.61 -4.19
C SER A 150 -17.41 14.37 -2.93
N CYS A 151 -16.76 14.09 -1.81
CA CYS A 151 -17.43 13.67 -0.60
C CYS A 151 -18.13 14.87 0.05
N GLY A 152 -19.41 14.72 0.36
CA GLY A 152 -20.24 15.76 0.98
C GLY A 152 -20.76 16.84 0.02
N GLY A 153 -20.20 16.96 -1.19
CA GLY A 153 -20.59 17.99 -2.15
C GLY A 153 -19.86 17.89 -3.48
N CYS A 154 -20.17 18.80 -4.40
CA CYS A 154 -19.43 18.89 -5.65
C CYS A 154 -18.05 19.52 -5.40
N PRO A 155 -16.97 19.02 -6.01
CA PRO A 155 -15.64 19.62 -5.88
C PRO A 155 -15.60 21.02 -6.52
N MET A 156 -16.45 21.25 -7.53
CA MET A 156 -16.60 22.53 -8.21
C MET A 156 -18.09 22.87 -8.37
N ASP A 157 -18.44 24.13 -8.10
CA ASP A 157 -19.79 24.63 -8.40
C ASP A 157 -19.94 24.83 -9.92
N PHE A 158 -21.03 24.29 -10.47
CA PHE A 158 -21.37 24.41 -11.88
C PHE A 158 -21.85 25.83 -12.26
N ILE A 159 -22.33 26.64 -11.31
CA ILE A 159 -22.91 27.98 -11.56
C ILE A 159 -21.81 29.00 -11.83
N SER A 160 -20.63 28.80 -11.25
CA SER A 160 -19.60 29.80 -11.32
C SER A 160 -18.86 29.75 -12.65
N PHE A 161 -19.06 30.79 -13.47
CA PHE A 161 -18.31 31.05 -14.71
C PHE A 161 -16.79 31.09 -14.52
N LYS A 162 -16.30 31.07 -13.28
CA LYS A 162 -14.88 31.04 -12.89
C LYS A 162 -14.42 29.71 -12.31
N GLY A 163 -15.29 28.70 -12.19
CA GLY A 163 -14.95 27.45 -11.50
C GLY A 163 -14.66 27.70 -10.02
N ASN A 164 -15.65 28.17 -9.27
CA ASN A 164 -15.48 28.30 -7.83
C ASN A 164 -15.37 26.90 -7.22
N PRO A 165 -14.47 26.70 -6.23
CA PRO A 165 -14.48 25.51 -5.41
C PRO A 165 -15.88 25.29 -4.84
N GLY A 166 -16.36 24.05 -4.92
CA GLY A 166 -17.58 23.64 -4.23
C GLY A 166 -17.27 23.06 -2.86
N ASP A 167 -18.30 22.56 -2.18
CA ASP A 167 -18.20 22.01 -0.81
C ASP A 167 -17.70 20.55 -0.77
N GLY A 168 -17.44 19.95 -1.93
CA GLY A 168 -16.93 18.59 -2.04
C GLY A 168 -15.48 18.48 -1.59
N VAL A 169 -15.20 17.46 -0.77
CA VAL A 169 -13.86 17.16 -0.29
C VAL A 169 -13.35 15.90 -0.95
N ASP A 170 -12.12 15.96 -1.44
CA ASP A 170 -11.35 14.77 -1.81
C ASP A 170 -10.69 14.20 -0.55
N CYS A 171 -11.30 13.15 -0.01
CA CYS A 171 -10.84 12.51 1.22
C CYS A 171 -9.45 11.87 1.07
N SER A 172 -9.02 11.53 -0.15
CA SER A 172 -7.72 10.90 -0.41
C SER A 172 -6.55 11.88 -0.24
N THR A 173 -6.83 13.19 -0.34
CA THR A 173 -5.85 14.27 -0.18
C THR A 173 -5.68 14.75 1.26
N LEU A 174 -6.44 14.18 2.20
CA LEU A 174 -6.35 14.58 3.60
C LEU A 174 -4.96 14.28 4.19
N PRO A 175 -4.34 15.23 4.92
CA PRO A 175 -3.01 15.03 5.49
C PRO A 175 -2.94 13.81 6.41
N GLY A 176 -1.89 13.02 6.27
CA GLY A 176 -1.63 11.89 7.16
C GLY A 176 -2.49 10.65 6.91
N VAL A 177 -3.44 10.68 5.97
CA VAL A 177 -4.34 9.56 5.68
C VAL A 177 -3.63 8.48 4.87
N SER A 178 -3.87 7.21 5.22
CA SER A 178 -3.40 6.05 4.47
C SER A 178 -4.53 5.13 4.01
N ASP A 179 -5.67 5.16 4.70
CA ASP A 179 -6.89 4.45 4.31
C ASP A 179 -8.12 5.25 4.73
N VAL A 180 -9.01 5.51 3.78
CA VAL A 180 -10.16 6.40 3.94
C VAL A 180 -11.26 6.08 2.94
N SER A 181 -12.50 6.29 3.35
CA SER A 181 -13.69 6.18 2.50
C SER A 181 -14.58 7.42 2.63
N CYS A 182 -15.50 7.62 1.68
CA CYS A 182 -16.59 8.57 1.85
C CYS A 182 -17.84 7.81 2.32
N MET A 183 -18.33 8.13 3.52
CA MET A 183 -19.51 7.49 4.10
C MET A 183 -20.53 8.55 4.49
N SER A 184 -21.72 8.47 3.87
CA SER A 184 -22.82 9.41 4.12
C SER A 184 -22.43 10.88 3.94
N GLY A 185 -21.54 11.15 2.98
CA GLY A 185 -21.05 12.50 2.66
C GLY A 185 -20.03 13.04 3.65
N ARG A 186 -19.32 12.17 4.37
CA ARG A 186 -18.21 12.52 5.26
C ARG A 186 -17.04 11.59 5.04
N CYS A 187 -15.82 12.12 5.13
CA CYS A 187 -14.62 11.30 5.12
C CYS A 187 -14.59 10.43 6.39
N ALA A 188 -14.38 9.13 6.21
CA ALA A 188 -14.23 8.15 7.26
C ALA A 188 -12.84 7.53 7.13
N VAL A 189 -11.93 7.98 7.99
CA VAL A 189 -10.53 7.55 8.01
C VAL A 189 -10.41 6.28 8.84
N GLU A 190 -9.96 5.20 8.19
CA GLU A 190 -9.72 3.91 8.85
C GLU A 190 -8.29 3.79 9.34
N LYS A 191 -7.33 4.38 8.62
CA LYS A 191 -5.91 4.28 8.96
C LYS A 191 -5.11 5.53 8.60
N CYS A 192 -4.23 5.93 9.50
CA CYS A 192 -3.24 6.99 9.28
C CYS A 192 -1.84 6.46 8.99
N MET A 193 -1.03 7.27 8.29
CA MET A 193 0.40 7.07 8.12
C MET A 193 1.16 7.11 9.47
N PRO A 194 2.37 6.54 9.57
CA PRO A 194 3.19 6.64 10.77
C PRO A 194 3.40 8.09 11.23
N GLY A 195 3.36 8.31 12.54
CA GLY A 195 3.42 9.66 13.14
C GLY A 195 2.07 10.38 13.24
N TYR A 196 0.98 9.75 12.79
CA TYR A 196 -0.37 10.27 12.90
C TYR A 196 -1.31 9.30 13.62
N LYS A 197 -2.42 9.80 14.14
CA LYS A 197 -3.50 9.04 14.77
C LYS A 197 -4.85 9.50 14.23
N VAL A 198 -5.77 8.56 14.06
CA VAL A 198 -7.15 8.89 13.67
C VAL A 198 -7.76 9.80 14.73
N SER A 199 -8.27 10.94 14.27
CA SER A 199 -8.97 11.93 15.10
C SER A 199 -10.20 11.32 15.79
N PRO A 200 -10.67 11.89 16.93
CA PRO A 200 -11.80 11.34 17.67
C PRO A 200 -13.11 11.26 16.87
N ASN A 201 -13.29 12.13 15.86
CA ASN A 201 -14.46 12.11 15.00
C ASN A 201 -14.30 11.19 13.78
N GLY A 202 -13.13 10.56 13.60
CA GLY A 202 -12.83 9.63 12.52
C GLY A 202 -12.68 10.28 11.14
N GLN A 203 -12.52 11.60 11.04
CA GLN A 203 -12.54 12.31 9.75
C GLN A 203 -11.16 12.75 9.26
N TYR A 204 -10.18 12.82 10.16
CA TYR A 204 -8.82 13.28 9.88
C TYR A 204 -7.77 12.48 10.63
N CYS A 205 -6.51 12.69 10.27
CA CYS A 205 -5.34 12.19 10.97
C CYS A 205 -4.63 13.33 11.70
N ASP A 206 -4.53 13.25 13.02
CA ASP A 206 -3.82 14.21 13.87
C ASP A 206 -2.38 13.73 14.10
N LEU A 207 -1.42 14.66 14.12
CA LEU A 207 -0.04 14.33 14.49
C LEU A 207 0.03 13.74 15.90
N GLN A 208 0.73 12.62 16.06
CA GLN A 208 1.06 12.11 17.38
C GLN A 208 2.19 12.97 17.95
N GLN A 209 1.88 13.77 18.97
CA GLN A 209 2.93 14.37 19.79
C GLN A 209 3.56 13.26 20.63
N ASP A 210 4.78 12.85 20.25
CA ASP A 210 5.62 12.03 21.10
C ASP A 210 5.96 12.83 22.36
N ASN A 211 5.27 12.53 23.46
CA ASN A 211 5.57 13.10 24.77
C ASN A 211 6.80 12.40 25.41
N SER A 212 7.84 12.15 24.61
CA SER A 212 9.05 11.44 25.02
C SER A 212 10.30 12.20 24.56
N THR A 213 10.52 13.39 25.14
CA THR A 213 11.83 13.78 25.68
C THR A 213 11.71 15.10 26.43
N THR A 214 11.78 15.04 27.77
CA THR A 214 12.39 16.10 28.57
C THR A 214 13.85 16.26 28.11
N HIS A 215 14.07 17.05 27.06
CA HIS A 215 15.39 17.60 26.78
C HIS A 215 15.59 18.76 27.75
N HIS A 216 16.38 18.54 28.81
CA HIS A 216 16.94 19.62 29.60
C HIS A 216 17.67 20.57 28.64
N THR A 217 17.14 21.76 28.47
CA THR A 217 17.78 22.85 27.74
C THR A 217 18.94 23.38 28.58
N HIS A 218 20.13 22.80 28.40
CA HIS A 218 21.37 23.45 28.78
C HIS A 218 21.63 24.58 27.77
N TYR A 219 21.49 25.82 28.22
CA TYR A 219 21.83 27.01 27.44
C TYR A 219 23.36 27.04 27.22
N PRO A 220 23.88 27.09 25.98
CA PRO A 220 25.32 27.24 25.76
C PRO A 220 25.73 28.72 25.82
N ASP A 221 26.70 28.99 26.69
CA ASP A 221 27.47 30.22 26.86
C ASP A 221 28.25 30.59 25.56
N PRO A 222 28.20 31.84 25.05
CA PRO A 222 28.63 32.17 23.67
C PRO A 222 30.13 32.51 23.53
N THR A 223 31.03 31.81 24.22
CA THR A 223 32.47 32.08 24.06
C THR A 223 33.32 30.83 23.95
N HIS A 224 33.25 30.06 22.86
CA HIS A 224 34.43 29.29 22.41
C HIS A 224 34.41 29.03 20.89
N LYS A 225 35.58 29.32 20.30
CA LYS A 225 35.96 29.37 18.88
C LYS A 225 35.73 28.04 18.15
N ALA A 226 35.05 28.09 17.01
CA ALA A 226 34.94 26.97 16.07
C ALA A 226 36.33 26.57 15.55
N THR A 227 36.73 25.33 15.79
CA THR A 227 37.84 24.68 15.07
C THR A 227 37.22 23.58 14.22
N HIS A 228 37.26 23.77 12.91
CA HIS A 228 36.88 22.75 11.94
C HIS A 228 37.93 21.65 11.93
N THR A 229 37.53 20.44 12.27
CA THR A 229 38.21 19.22 11.83
C THR A 229 37.16 18.26 11.31
N SER A 230 37.14 18.09 9.99
CA SER A 230 36.36 17.06 9.30
C SER A 230 36.74 15.69 9.84
N SER A 231 35.75 14.86 10.17
CA SER A 231 35.95 13.43 10.36
C SER A 231 34.86 12.70 9.61
N ALA A 232 35.26 12.15 8.47
CA ALA A 232 34.53 11.14 7.74
C ALA A 232 34.45 9.88 8.62
N SER A 233 33.26 9.36 8.85
CA SER A 233 33.09 8.04 9.47
C SER A 233 32.84 7.03 8.36
N GLY A 234 33.91 6.35 7.98
CA GLY A 234 33.87 5.12 7.21
C GLY A 234 33.26 3.98 8.02
N LEU A 235 32.60 3.07 7.32
CA LEU A 235 32.15 1.80 7.84
C LEU A 235 33.34 0.83 7.85
N GLU A 236 33.80 0.44 9.04
CA GLU A 236 34.85 -0.56 9.21
C GLU A 236 34.30 -1.98 8.98
N TYR A 237 34.93 -2.71 8.05
CA TYR A 237 34.81 -4.16 7.88
C TYR A 237 35.97 -4.83 8.63
N MET A 238 35.69 -5.84 9.45
CA MET A 238 36.70 -6.76 9.97
C MET A 238 36.75 -8.02 9.08
N PRO A 239 37.93 -8.45 8.60
CA PRO A 239 38.12 -9.75 7.99
C PRO A 239 38.41 -10.83 9.05
N LEU A 240 37.77 -11.99 8.91
CA LEU A 240 38.16 -13.21 9.63
C LEU A 240 39.18 -13.99 8.78
N SER A 241 40.36 -14.23 9.36
CA SER A 241 41.39 -15.11 8.83
C SER A 241 41.23 -16.50 9.43
N VAL A 242 41.08 -17.54 8.60
CA VAL A 242 41.98 -18.70 8.44
C VAL A 242 41.73 -19.28 7.04
#